data_AF-A0A914L2K6-F1
#
_entry.id   AF-A0A914L2K6-F1
#
_cell.length_a   1.000
_cell.length_b   1.000
_cell.length_c   1.000
_cell.angle_alpha   90.00
_cell.angle_beta   90.00
_cell.angle_gamma   90.00
#
_symmetry.space_group_name_H-M   'P 1'
#
loop_
_entity.id
_entity.type
_entity.pdbx_description
1 polymer ?
#
loop_
_entity_poly.entity_id
_entity_poly.type
_entity_poly.pdbx_seq_one_letter_code
_entity_poly.pdbx_strand_id
1 'polypeptide(L)'
;MTDTYSECAASLTQTFLFVLLCLWARQAITVKRFCPYHKAESKGDLVLIFGSASFMTVKLGLQLVELHFQRADGFLSWPEALLRTVSLTLIQASQWLQYMCLHRIMALHFEDVHATRRFLPIVALSAVVVNWVGFGVTFFETNTIKYQLGLEELRFSQSTLIIMIFTQTIYPADYLFCFTAAGCWTDVLLRYVEMGLFQLGPPMDLEELQDLEQQHHEARRKNQKYKFWDILLLQQM
;
A
#
# COMPACT_ATOMS: atom_id res chain seq x y z
N MET A 1 -21.77 -2.52 -18.48
CA MET A 1 -20.94 -1.67 -19.36
C MET A 1 -20.53 -0.38 -18.67
N THR A 2 -21.43 0.40 -18.08
CA THR A 2 -21.09 1.63 -17.33
C THR A 2 -20.09 1.38 -16.19
N ASP A 3 -20.24 0.25 -15.49
CA ASP A 3 -19.42 -0.07 -14.32
C ASP A 3 -17.96 -0.40 -14.70
N THR A 4 -17.75 -1.11 -15.81
CA THR A 4 -16.41 -1.41 -16.33
C THR A 4 -15.66 -0.17 -16.82
N TYR A 5 -16.38 0.86 -17.28
CA TYR A 5 -15.74 2.13 -17.67
C TYR A 5 -15.35 2.98 -16.46
N SER A 6 -16.19 3.02 -15.41
CA SER A 6 -15.86 3.74 -14.18
C SER A 6 -14.70 3.09 -13.43
N GLU A 7 -14.63 1.76 -13.38
CA GLU A 7 -13.50 1.02 -12.82
C GLU A 7 -12.20 1.34 -13.56
N CYS A 8 -12.20 1.26 -14.90
CA CYS A 8 -11.03 1.58 -15.70
C CYS A 8 -10.58 3.04 -15.52
N ALA A 9 -11.52 3.99 -15.49
CA ALA A 9 -11.23 5.40 -15.24
C ALA A 9 -10.63 5.63 -13.83
N ALA A 10 -11.15 4.94 -12.81
CA ALA A 10 -10.62 4.98 -11.46
C ALA A 10 -9.19 4.42 -11.40
N SER A 11 -8.95 3.24 -12.00
CA SER A 11 -7.61 2.62 -12.05
C SER A 11 -6.60 3.50 -12.80
N LEU A 12 -7.01 4.14 -13.91
CA LEU A 12 -6.18 5.08 -14.65
C LEU A 12 -5.81 6.30 -13.79
N THR A 13 -6.79 6.89 -13.11
CA THR A 13 -6.58 8.08 -12.26
C THR A 13 -5.66 7.75 -11.09
N GLN A 14 -5.87 6.60 -10.43
CA GLN A 14 -5.02 6.11 -9.35
C GLN A 14 -3.58 5.88 -9.82
N THR A 15 -3.41 5.20 -10.96
CA THR A 15 -2.08 4.95 -11.54
C THR A 15 -1.38 6.27 -11.87
N PHE A 16 -2.08 7.21 -12.50
CA PHE A 16 -1.54 8.52 -12.83
C PHE A 16 -1.07 9.29 -11.58
N LEU A 17 -1.87 9.29 -10.51
CA LEU A 17 -1.52 9.91 -9.23
C LEU A 17 -0.24 9.29 -8.63
N PHE A 18 -0.15 7.96 -8.60
CA PHE A 18 1.05 7.30 -8.08
C PHE A 18 2.28 7.46 -8.98
N VAL A 19 2.12 7.56 -10.30
CA VAL A 19 3.22 7.93 -11.21
C VAL A 19 3.76 9.31 -10.88
N LEU A 20 2.88 10.32 -10.76
CA LEU A 20 3.29 11.67 -10.38
C LEU A 20 3.99 11.69 -9.02
N LEU A 21 3.45 10.96 -8.05
CA LEU A 21 4.03 10.87 -6.72
C LEU A 21 5.39 10.18 -6.73
N CYS A 22 5.57 9.13 -7.52
CA CYS A 22 6.83 8.43 -7.63
C CYS A 22 7.87 9.22 -8.43
N LEU A 23 7.47 10.00 -9.43
CA LEU A 23 8.35 10.95 -10.12
C LEU A 23 8.80 12.06 -9.16
N TRP A 24 7.87 12.61 -8.40
CA TRP A 24 8.16 13.60 -7.36
C TRP A 24 9.10 13.02 -6.29
N ALA A 25 8.79 11.84 -5.73
CA ALA A 25 9.64 11.16 -4.75
C ALA A 25 11.01 10.77 -5.34
N ARG A 26 11.12 10.63 -6.67
CA ARG A 26 12.39 10.44 -7.37
C ARG A 26 13.22 11.69 -7.46
N GLN A 27 12.59 12.83 -7.73
CA GLN A 27 13.27 14.11 -7.96
C GLN A 27 13.54 14.88 -6.66
N ALA A 28 12.61 14.86 -5.71
CA ALA A 28 12.67 15.65 -4.48
C ALA A 28 13.58 15.01 -3.41
N ILE A 29 13.68 13.68 -3.36
CA ILE A 29 14.40 12.98 -2.29
C ILE A 29 15.82 12.63 -2.77
N THR A 30 16.78 13.52 -2.49
CA THR A 30 18.20 13.25 -2.74
C THR A 30 18.78 12.21 -1.77
N VAL A 31 19.47 11.20 -2.31
CA VAL A 31 19.98 9.99 -1.61
C VAL A 31 20.89 10.26 -0.40
N LYS A 32 21.39 11.49 -0.22
CA LYS A 32 22.32 11.86 0.85
C LYS A 32 21.66 12.12 2.21
N ARG A 33 20.32 12.20 2.30
CA ARG A 33 19.58 12.57 3.52
C ARG A 33 18.59 11.48 3.97
N PHE A 34 19.03 10.23 4.08
CA PHE A 34 18.16 9.16 4.59
C PHE A 34 18.39 8.93 6.09
N CYS A 35 17.34 9.00 6.90
CA CYS A 35 17.41 8.64 8.33
C CYS A 35 17.54 7.11 8.47
N PRO A 36 18.68 6.56 8.95
CA PRO A 36 18.89 5.12 9.03
C PRO A 36 17.98 4.43 10.06
N TYR A 37 17.48 5.18 11.05
CA TYR A 37 16.56 4.68 12.08
C TYR A 37 15.15 4.39 11.52
N HIS A 38 14.53 5.37 10.86
CA HIS A 38 13.22 5.19 10.22
C HIS A 38 13.27 4.14 9.10
N LYS A 39 14.41 4.02 8.43
CA LYS A 39 14.67 2.94 7.46
C LYS A 39 14.80 1.56 8.13
N ALA A 40 15.15 1.46 9.40
CA ALA A 40 15.25 0.19 10.11
C ALA A 40 13.89 -0.28 10.63
N GLU A 41 13.08 0.64 11.17
CA GLU A 41 11.73 0.37 11.69
C GLU A 41 10.77 -0.04 10.57
N SER A 42 10.81 0.66 9.44
CA SER A 42 9.91 0.42 8.30
C SER A 42 10.30 -0.75 7.37
N LYS A 43 11.43 -1.42 7.63
CA LYS A 43 11.90 -2.55 6.78
C LYS A 43 10.97 -3.74 6.83
N GLY A 44 10.38 -4.03 7.98
CA GLY A 44 9.44 -5.15 8.15
C GLY A 44 8.22 -4.96 7.26
N ASP A 45 7.56 -3.82 7.37
CA ASP A 45 6.35 -3.50 6.61
C ASP A 45 6.64 -3.39 5.11
N LEU A 46 7.82 -2.86 4.74
CA LEU A 46 8.23 -2.79 3.35
C LEU A 46 8.44 -4.18 2.72
N VAL A 47 9.02 -5.12 3.48
CA VAL A 47 9.18 -6.52 3.03
C VAL A 47 7.81 -7.18 2.88
N LEU A 48 6.87 -6.90 3.79
CA LEU A 48 5.50 -7.40 3.70
C LEU A 48 4.78 -6.86 2.45
N ILE A 49 4.88 -5.56 2.17
CA ILE A 49 4.31 -4.94 0.96
C ILE A 49 4.96 -5.50 -0.31
N PHE A 50 6.27 -5.69 -0.31
CA PHE A 50 6.97 -6.29 -1.46
C PHE A 50 6.53 -7.74 -1.70
N GLY A 51 6.43 -8.53 -0.63
CA GLY A 51 5.97 -9.91 -0.68
C GLY A 51 4.55 -9.99 -1.23
N SER A 52 3.62 -9.20 -0.69
CA SER A 52 2.22 -9.19 -1.14
C SER A 52 2.08 -8.70 -2.58
N ALA A 53 2.79 -7.64 -3.00
CA ALA A 53 2.81 -7.19 -4.40
C ALA A 53 3.32 -8.28 -5.37
N SER A 54 4.27 -9.10 -4.93
CA SER A 54 4.78 -10.24 -5.70
C SER A 54 3.72 -11.33 -5.86
N PHE A 55 3.01 -11.70 -4.79
CA PHE A 55 1.89 -12.65 -4.86
C PHE A 55 0.74 -12.14 -5.73
N MET A 56 0.45 -10.85 -5.67
CA MET A 56 -0.59 -10.23 -6.52
C MET A 56 -0.19 -10.20 -8.00
N THR A 57 1.11 -10.16 -8.32
CA THR A 57 1.57 -10.35 -9.71
C THR A 57 1.23 -11.76 -10.22
N VAL A 58 1.31 -12.78 -9.36
CA VAL A 58 0.86 -14.14 -9.69
C VAL A 58 -0.67 -14.19 -9.82
N LYS A 59 -1.41 -13.49 -8.94
CA LYS A 59 -2.87 -13.33 -9.05
C LYS A 59 -3.27 -12.72 -10.39
N LEU A 60 -2.59 -11.68 -10.85
CA LEU A 60 -2.84 -11.07 -12.17
C LEU A 60 -2.71 -12.12 -13.28
N GLY A 61 -1.66 -12.95 -13.24
CA GLY A 61 -1.48 -14.04 -14.20
C GLY A 61 -2.68 -15.00 -14.23
N LEU A 62 -3.15 -15.42 -13.06
CA LEU A 62 -4.33 -16.29 -12.93
C LEU A 62 -5.61 -15.61 -13.44
N GLN A 63 -5.82 -14.34 -13.12
CA GLN A 63 -6.99 -13.58 -13.59
C GLN A 63 -6.98 -13.37 -15.11
N LEU A 64 -5.80 -13.18 -15.73
CA LEU A 64 -5.68 -13.11 -17.19
C LEU A 64 -6.04 -14.44 -17.86
N VAL A 65 -5.63 -15.56 -17.27
CA VAL A 65 -5.98 -16.89 -17.75
C VAL A 65 -7.48 -17.15 -17.54
N GLU A 66 -8.05 -16.74 -16.41
CA GLU A 66 -9.49 -16.82 -16.14
C GLU A 66 -10.31 -16.06 -17.18
N LEU A 67 -9.92 -14.80 -17.48
CA LEU A 67 -10.54 -13.98 -18.53
C LEU A 67 -10.46 -14.64 -19.91
N HIS A 68 -9.35 -15.32 -20.20
CA HIS A 68 -9.19 -16.05 -21.46
C HIS A 68 -10.19 -17.21 -21.57
N PHE A 69 -10.36 -18.01 -20.50
CA PHE A 69 -11.31 -19.11 -20.48
C PHE A 69 -12.77 -18.65 -20.47
N GLN A 70 -13.11 -17.63 -19.69
CA GLN A 70 -14.45 -17.03 -19.69
C GLN A 70 -14.85 -16.47 -21.06
N ARG A 71 -13.86 -15.95 -21.80
CA ARG A 71 -14.06 -15.55 -23.20
C ARG A 71 -14.27 -16.76 -24.12
N ALA A 72 -13.45 -17.81 -23.99
CA ALA A 72 -13.57 -19.02 -24.80
C ALA A 72 -14.94 -19.71 -24.60
N ASP A 73 -15.47 -19.65 -23.37
CA ASP A 73 -16.78 -20.16 -22.98
C ASP A 73 -17.95 -19.25 -23.43
N GLY A 74 -17.67 -18.09 -24.05
CA GLY A 74 -18.68 -17.18 -24.59
C GLY A 74 -19.41 -16.29 -23.57
N PHE A 75 -18.97 -16.29 -22.31
CA PHE A 75 -19.58 -15.47 -21.24
C PHE A 75 -19.25 -13.98 -21.36
N LEU A 76 -18.13 -13.63 -22.02
CA LEU A 76 -17.63 -12.26 -22.05
C LEU A 76 -17.42 -11.75 -23.48
N SER A 77 -17.90 -10.53 -23.74
CA SER A 77 -17.68 -9.84 -25.00
C SER A 77 -16.21 -9.38 -25.14
N TRP A 78 -15.70 -9.34 -26.37
CA TRP A 78 -14.32 -8.89 -26.66
C TRP A 78 -13.95 -7.51 -26.09
N PRO A 79 -14.78 -6.46 -26.23
CA PRO A 79 -14.43 -5.14 -25.69
C PRO A 79 -14.41 -5.14 -24.16
N GLU A 80 -15.29 -5.91 -23.51
CA GLU A 80 -15.34 -6.00 -22.06
C GLU A 80 -14.13 -6.77 -21.50
N ALA A 81 -13.73 -7.85 -22.16
CA ALA A 81 -12.52 -8.59 -21.79
C ALA A 81 -11.26 -7.71 -21.86
N LEU A 82 -11.16 -6.87 -22.89
CA LEU A 82 -10.04 -5.95 -23.07
C LEU A 82 -10.02 -4.88 -21.98
N LEU A 83 -11.17 -4.25 -21.68
CA LEU A 83 -11.27 -3.25 -20.62
C LEU A 83 -10.91 -3.82 -19.25
N ARG A 84 -11.41 -5.01 -18.92
CA ARG A 84 -11.06 -5.70 -17.65
C ARG A 84 -9.58 -6.03 -17.58
N THR A 85 -9.00 -6.53 -18.67
CA THR A 85 -7.56 -6.80 -18.75
C THR A 85 -6.75 -5.53 -18.46
N VAL A 86 -7.10 -4.41 -19.11
CA VAL A 86 -6.42 -3.12 -18.90
C VAL A 86 -6.57 -2.66 -17.45
N SER A 87 -7.77 -2.68 -16.88
CA SER A 87 -8.01 -2.28 -15.49
C SER A 87 -7.20 -3.12 -14.50
N LEU A 88 -7.18 -4.46 -14.65
CA LEU A 88 -6.39 -5.34 -13.79
C LEU A 88 -4.88 -5.04 -13.87
N THR A 89 -4.35 -4.81 -15.07
CA THR A 89 -2.93 -4.43 -15.22
C THR A 89 -2.61 -3.08 -14.60
N LEU A 90 -3.53 -2.12 -14.67
CA LEU A 90 -3.37 -0.80 -14.05
C LEU A 90 -3.41 -0.88 -12.52
N ILE A 91 -4.32 -1.69 -11.97
CA ILE A 91 -4.38 -1.96 -10.52
C ILE A 91 -3.05 -2.53 -10.04
N GLN A 92 -2.53 -3.57 -10.71
CA GLN A 92 -1.23 -4.16 -10.37
C GLN A 92 -0.08 -3.15 -10.50
N ALA A 93 -0.07 -2.34 -11.57
CA ALA A 93 0.92 -1.29 -11.76
C ALA A 93 0.87 -0.25 -10.64
N SER A 94 -0.34 0.15 -10.21
CA SER A 94 -0.55 1.10 -9.13
C SER A 94 -0.01 0.60 -7.79
N GLN A 95 -0.17 -0.69 -7.49
CA GLN A 95 0.33 -1.31 -6.26
C GLN A 95 1.87 -1.37 -6.25
N TRP A 96 2.50 -1.69 -7.38
CA TRP A 96 3.96 -1.61 -7.54
C TRP A 96 4.50 -0.18 -7.41
N LEU A 97 3.81 0.80 -8.00
CA LEU A 97 4.16 2.21 -7.84
C LEU A 97 4.02 2.63 -6.38
N GLN A 98 2.95 2.25 -5.71
CA GLN A 98 2.73 2.56 -4.31
C GLN A 98 3.84 1.98 -3.41
N TYR A 99 4.29 0.75 -3.66
CA TYR A 99 5.47 0.19 -3.00
C TYR A 99 6.72 1.05 -3.22
N MET A 100 7.01 1.43 -4.47
CA MET A 100 8.18 2.25 -4.81
C MET A 100 8.13 3.64 -4.16
N CYS A 101 6.94 4.20 -4.06
CA CYS A 101 6.67 5.47 -3.42
C CYS A 101 6.86 5.37 -1.90
N LEU A 102 6.26 4.37 -1.23
CA LEU A 102 6.40 4.12 0.21
C LEU A 102 7.84 3.82 0.62
N HIS A 103 8.59 3.05 -0.17
CA HIS A 103 10.01 2.77 0.07
C HIS A 103 10.84 4.05 0.23
N ARG A 104 10.50 5.10 -0.53
CA ARG A 104 11.22 6.38 -0.49
C ARG A 104 10.67 7.30 0.59
N ILE A 105 9.34 7.38 0.72
CA ILE A 105 8.66 8.28 1.65
C ILE A 105 8.92 7.90 3.11
N MET A 106 8.90 6.61 3.45
CA MET A 106 9.15 6.18 4.83
C MET A 106 10.58 6.47 5.32
N ALA A 107 11.51 6.72 4.39
CA ALA A 107 12.90 7.05 4.68
C ALA A 107 13.19 8.57 4.68
N LEU A 108 12.17 9.42 4.49
CA LEU A 108 12.30 10.88 4.53
C LEU A 108 12.93 11.38 5.83
N HIS A 109 13.78 12.40 5.70
CA HIS A 109 14.41 13.12 6.80
C HIS A 109 13.58 14.33 7.22
N PHE A 110 13.72 14.78 8.47
CA PHE A 110 12.86 15.81 9.08
C PHE A 110 12.83 17.14 8.30
N GLU A 111 13.97 17.57 7.72
CA GLU A 111 14.03 18.78 6.89
C GLU A 111 13.11 18.69 5.65
N ASP A 112 13.09 17.52 5.00
CA ASP A 112 12.29 17.28 3.81
C ASP A 112 10.80 17.08 4.18
N VAL A 113 10.53 16.53 5.37
CA VAL A 113 9.18 16.46 5.96
C VAL A 113 8.63 17.89 6.19
N HIS A 114 9.44 18.79 6.75
CA HIS A 114 9.05 20.19 6.95
C HIS A 114 8.79 20.92 5.62
N ALA A 115 9.65 20.72 4.62
CA ALA A 115 9.48 21.31 3.29
C ALA A 115 8.17 20.86 2.59
N THR A 116 7.68 19.66 2.92
CA THR A 116 6.53 19.02 2.27
C THR A 116 5.24 19.08 3.08
N ARG A 117 5.22 19.84 4.19
CA ARG A 117 4.12 19.96 5.16
C ARG A 117 2.73 20.27 4.59
N ARG A 118 2.64 20.92 3.42
CA ARG A 118 1.35 21.27 2.78
C ARG A 118 0.80 20.19 1.86
N PHE A 119 1.68 19.34 1.33
CA PHE A 119 1.33 18.40 0.26
C PHE A 119 1.26 16.97 0.78
N LEU A 120 2.33 16.49 1.42
CA LEU A 120 2.46 15.08 1.78
C LEU A 120 1.40 14.57 2.75
N PRO A 121 0.93 15.35 3.75
CA PRO A 121 -0.15 14.90 4.64
C PRO A 121 -1.48 14.68 3.92
N ILE A 122 -1.84 15.57 2.98
CA ILE A 122 -3.07 15.41 2.18
C ILE A 122 -2.99 14.15 1.33
N VAL A 123 -1.81 13.89 0.75
CA VAL A 123 -1.60 12.70 -0.07
C VAL A 123 -1.54 11.42 0.76
N ALA A 124 -0.94 11.47 1.95
CA ALA A 124 -0.95 10.33 2.86
C ALA A 124 -2.38 10.01 3.32
N LEU A 125 -3.19 11.02 3.63
CA LEU A 125 -4.62 10.84 3.96
C LEU A 125 -5.41 10.24 2.79
N SER A 126 -5.23 10.75 1.58
CA SER A 126 -5.92 10.20 0.40
C SER A 126 -5.47 8.77 0.11
N ALA A 127 -4.18 8.47 0.28
CA ALA A 127 -3.66 7.12 0.13
C ALA A 127 -4.22 6.16 1.20
N VAL A 128 -4.39 6.58 2.46
CA VAL A 128 -5.07 5.76 3.48
C VAL A 128 -6.49 5.42 3.05
N VAL A 129 -7.26 6.41 2.59
CA VAL A 129 -8.64 6.19 2.10
C VAL A 129 -8.67 5.24 0.90
N VAL A 130 -7.77 5.42 -0.07
CA VAL A 130 -7.68 4.54 -1.25
C VAL A 130 -7.38 3.10 -0.85
N ASN A 131 -6.46 2.86 0.09
CA ASN A 131 -6.16 1.51 0.57
C ASN A 131 -7.31 0.90 1.36
N TRP A 132 -8.05 1.71 2.12
CA TRP A 132 -9.22 1.24 2.86
C TRP A 132 -10.37 0.86 1.93
N VAL A 133 -10.62 1.68 0.90
CA VAL A 133 -11.60 1.35 -0.15
C VAL A 133 -11.14 0.11 -0.92
N GLY A 134 -9.86 0.01 -1.27
CA GLY A 134 -9.29 -1.18 -1.92
C GLY A 134 -9.53 -2.44 -1.10
N PHE A 135 -9.26 -2.40 0.21
CA PHE A 135 -9.56 -3.50 1.13
C PHE A 135 -11.04 -3.90 1.10
N GLY A 136 -11.96 -2.92 1.11
CA GLY A 136 -13.39 -3.16 1.01
C GLY A 136 -13.82 -3.80 -0.32
N VAL A 137 -13.29 -3.32 -1.45
CA VAL A 137 -13.57 -3.88 -2.77
C VAL A 137 -13.10 -5.33 -2.86
N THR A 138 -11.88 -5.64 -2.41
CA THR A 138 -11.36 -7.01 -2.34
C THR A 138 -12.26 -7.94 -1.51
N PHE A 139 -12.83 -7.41 -0.42
CA PHE A 139 -13.79 -8.14 0.42
C PHE A 139 -15.07 -8.51 -0.34
N PHE A 140 -15.64 -7.57 -1.07
CA PHE A 140 -16.84 -7.83 -1.88
C PHE A 140 -16.55 -8.79 -3.04
N GLU A 141 -15.43 -8.63 -3.75
CA GLU A 141 -15.04 -9.54 -4.84
C GLU A 141 -14.88 -10.98 -4.34
N THR A 142 -14.20 -11.18 -3.21
CA THR A 142 -14.00 -12.52 -2.64
C THR A 142 -15.34 -13.18 -2.32
N ASN A 143 -16.29 -12.42 -1.76
CA ASN A 143 -17.63 -12.92 -1.49
C ASN A 143 -18.40 -13.22 -2.78
N THR A 144 -18.32 -12.37 -3.80
CA THR A 144 -18.98 -12.61 -5.09
C THR A 144 -18.49 -13.90 -5.75
N ILE A 145 -17.17 -14.14 -5.79
CA ILE A 145 -16.62 -15.38 -6.38
C ILE A 145 -17.06 -16.59 -5.54
N LYS A 146 -17.12 -16.47 -4.20
CA LYS A 146 -17.64 -17.52 -3.33
C LYS A 146 -19.12 -17.85 -3.61
N TYR A 147 -19.94 -16.84 -3.88
CA TYR A 147 -21.34 -17.05 -4.29
C TYR A 147 -21.44 -17.70 -5.68
N GLN A 148 -20.60 -17.30 -6.64
CA GLN A 148 -20.57 -17.89 -7.98
C GLN A 148 -20.16 -19.37 -7.98
N LEU A 149 -19.26 -19.77 -7.07
CA LEU A 149 -18.88 -21.18 -6.87
C LEU A 149 -20.00 -22.02 -6.22
N GLY A 150 -20.92 -21.40 -5.49
CA GLY A 150 -22.01 -22.07 -4.79
C GLY A 150 -23.28 -22.29 -5.63
N LEU A 151 -23.35 -21.72 -6.83
CA LEU A 151 -24.52 -21.79 -7.71
C LEU A 151 -24.29 -22.87 -8.78
N GLU A 152 -24.94 -24.02 -8.63
CA GLU A 152 -24.91 -25.14 -9.60
C GLU A 152 -25.47 -24.77 -10.99
N GLU A 153 -26.18 -23.65 -11.12
CA GLU A 153 -26.79 -23.18 -12.37
C GLU A 153 -25.79 -22.52 -13.34
N LEU A 154 -24.63 -22.07 -12.87
CA LEU A 154 -23.59 -21.49 -13.72
C LEU A 154 -22.76 -22.60 -14.37
N ARG A 155 -23.00 -22.85 -15.66
CA ARG A 155 -22.27 -23.84 -16.49
C ARG A 155 -20.83 -23.40 -16.81
N PHE A 156 -20.02 -23.15 -15.80
CA PHE A 156 -18.59 -22.88 -16.00
C PHE A 156 -17.87 -24.14 -16.45
N SER A 157 -16.90 -23.99 -17.35
CA SER A 157 -15.95 -25.06 -17.67
C SER A 157 -15.16 -25.47 -16.43
N GLN A 158 -14.82 -26.77 -16.32
CA GLN A 158 -14.02 -27.29 -15.20
C GLN A 158 -12.68 -26.56 -15.06
N SER A 159 -12.08 -26.15 -16.18
CA SER A 159 -10.82 -25.37 -16.18
C SER A 159 -11.01 -23.99 -15.56
N THR A 160 -12.10 -23.29 -15.89
CA THR A 160 -12.46 -21.97 -15.33
C THR A 160 -12.66 -22.07 -13.82
N LEU A 161 -13.36 -23.10 -13.34
CA LEU A 161 -13.64 -23.31 -11.92
C LEU A 161 -12.36 -23.57 -11.11
N ILE A 162 -11.45 -24.42 -11.63
CA ILE A 162 -10.16 -24.69 -10.98
C ILE A 162 -9.35 -23.39 -10.82
N ILE A 163 -9.32 -22.56 -11.86
CA ILE A 163 -8.58 -21.29 -11.82
C ILE A 163 -9.21 -20.32 -10.83
N MET A 164 -10.53 -20.20 -10.78
CA MET A 164 -11.22 -19.36 -9.80
C MET A 164 -10.88 -19.77 -8.36
N ILE A 165 -10.82 -21.08 -8.06
CA ILE A 165 -10.40 -21.59 -6.74
C ILE A 165 -8.94 -21.20 -6.45
N PHE A 166 -8.03 -21.39 -7.40
CA PHE A 166 -6.64 -20.98 -7.20
C PHE A 166 -6.50 -19.47 -6.99
N THR A 167 -7.22 -18.65 -7.75
CA THR A 167 -7.23 -17.19 -7.57
C THR A 167 -7.68 -16.84 -6.15
N GLN A 168 -8.73 -17.49 -5.62
CA GLN A 168 -9.21 -17.29 -4.24
C GLN A 168 -8.15 -17.56 -3.17
N THR A 169 -7.27 -18.54 -3.36
CA THR A 169 -6.19 -18.81 -2.39
C THR A 169 -5.16 -17.68 -2.28
N ILE A 170 -5.08 -16.81 -3.30
CA ILE A 170 -4.14 -15.68 -3.35
C ILE A 170 -4.78 -14.37 -2.87
N TYR A 171 -6.11 -14.27 -2.79
CA TYR A 171 -6.82 -13.08 -2.26
C TYR A 171 -6.36 -12.62 -0.86
N PRO A 172 -5.97 -13.49 0.08
CA PRO A 172 -5.30 -13.09 1.32
C PRO A 172 -4.13 -12.11 1.15
N ALA A 173 -3.39 -12.20 0.04
CA ALA A 173 -2.28 -11.30 -0.24
C ALA A 173 -2.71 -9.86 -0.53
N ASP A 174 -3.85 -9.65 -1.21
CA ASP A 174 -4.40 -8.30 -1.44
C ASP A 174 -4.81 -7.64 -0.12
N TYR A 175 -5.47 -8.39 0.78
CA TYR A 175 -5.83 -7.86 2.10
C TYR A 175 -4.60 -7.43 2.89
N LEU A 176 -3.57 -8.27 2.89
CA LEU A 176 -2.32 -7.98 3.56
C LEU A 176 -1.65 -6.73 2.94
N PHE A 177 -1.64 -6.61 1.60
CA PHE A 177 -1.11 -5.42 0.93
C PHE A 177 -1.85 -4.16 1.34
N CYS A 178 -3.18 -4.12 1.18
CA CYS A 178 -3.97 -2.92 1.47
C CYS A 178 -3.88 -2.52 2.94
N PHE A 179 -3.91 -3.49 3.85
CA PHE A 179 -3.78 -3.24 5.28
C PHE A 179 -2.39 -2.70 5.65
N THR A 180 -1.31 -3.37 5.23
CA THR A 180 0.05 -2.93 5.53
C THR A 180 0.37 -1.59 4.87
N ALA A 181 -0.10 -1.36 3.65
CA ALA A 181 0.10 -0.09 2.97
C ALA A 181 -0.68 1.05 3.64
N ALA A 182 -1.92 0.82 4.08
CA ALA A 182 -2.67 1.79 4.89
C ALA A 182 -1.95 2.11 6.21
N GLY A 183 -1.40 1.09 6.87
CA GLY A 183 -0.56 1.26 8.07
C GLY A 183 0.65 2.16 7.82
N CYS A 184 1.42 1.88 6.76
CA CYS A 184 2.58 2.69 6.38
C CYS A 184 2.22 4.16 6.09
N TRP A 185 1.10 4.41 5.41
CA TRP A 185 0.64 5.78 5.16
C TRP A 185 0.14 6.47 6.44
N THR A 186 -0.45 5.71 7.37
CA THR A 186 -0.86 6.21 8.68
C THR A 186 0.36 6.56 9.54
N ASP A 187 1.43 5.78 9.49
CA ASP A 187 2.68 6.09 10.18
C ASP A 187 3.31 7.38 9.63
N VAL A 188 3.25 7.59 8.32
CA VAL A 188 3.68 8.86 7.70
C VAL A 188 2.85 10.02 8.25
N LEU A 189 1.51 9.89 8.32
CA LEU A 189 0.63 10.90 8.92
C LEU A 189 0.95 11.15 10.40
N LEU A 190 1.17 10.10 11.17
CA LEU A 190 1.45 10.18 12.60
C LEU A 190 2.73 11.00 12.84
N ARG A 191 3.77 10.82 12.01
CA ARG A 191 4.98 11.65 12.07
C ARG A 191 4.69 13.15 11.87
N TYR A 192 3.79 13.50 10.95
CA TYR A 192 3.39 14.91 10.76
C TYR A 192 2.62 15.47 11.96
N VAL A 193 1.80 14.63 12.61
CA VAL A 193 1.06 15.01 13.83
C VAL A 193 2.01 15.18 15.02
N GLU A 194 2.93 14.24 15.24
CA GLU A 194 3.93 14.29 16.31
C GLU A 194 4.87 15.51 16.17
N MET A 195 5.22 15.87 14.95
CA MET A 195 6.03 17.06 14.64
C MET A 195 5.24 18.39 14.76
N GLY A 196 3.96 18.35 15.13
CA GLY A 196 3.12 19.56 15.24
C GLY A 196 2.84 20.26 13.90
N LEU A 197 3.18 19.64 12.77
CA LEU A 197 2.97 20.19 11.42
C LEU A 197 1.51 20.08 10.96
N PHE A 198 0.69 19.32 11.70
CA PHE A 198 -0.74 19.10 11.46
C PHE A 198 -1.64 19.67 12.58
N GLN A 199 -1.16 20.66 13.35
CA GLN A 199 -1.96 21.36 14.36
C GLN A 199 -2.73 22.55 13.72
N LEU A 200 -3.95 22.82 14.22
CA LEU A 200 -4.59 24.13 14.04
C LEU A 200 -3.84 25.17 14.91
N GLY A 201 -2.71 25.68 14.39
CA GLY A 201 -1.83 26.63 15.06
C GLY A 201 -0.68 27.08 14.15
N PRO A 202 0.15 28.05 14.56
CA PRO A 202 1.36 28.38 13.82
C PRO A 202 2.27 27.13 13.77
N PRO A 203 2.82 26.79 12.59
CA PRO A 203 3.69 25.63 12.46
C PRO A 203 4.93 25.81 13.33
N MET A 204 5.37 24.73 13.97
CA MET A 204 6.60 24.69 14.75
C MET A 204 7.81 25.11 13.91
N ASP A 205 8.67 25.95 14.47
CA ASP A 205 9.87 26.42 13.78
C ASP A 205 10.91 25.30 13.65
N LEU A 206 11.77 25.41 12.63
CA LEU A 206 12.73 24.33 12.30
C LEU A 206 13.74 24.07 13.43
N GLU A 207 14.11 25.10 14.20
CA GLU A 207 15.00 24.98 15.36
C GLU A 207 14.34 24.20 16.51
N GLU A 208 13.07 24.50 16.83
CA GLU A 208 12.31 23.75 17.85
C GLU A 208 12.12 22.27 17.45
N LEU A 209 11.96 22.00 16.15
CA LEU A 209 11.86 20.64 15.61
C LEU A 209 13.16 19.84 15.83
N GLN A 210 14.32 20.48 15.62
CA GLN A 210 15.63 19.87 15.84
C GLN A 210 15.87 19.57 17.32
N ASP A 211 15.47 20.48 18.21
CA ASP A 211 15.59 20.30 19.66
C ASP A 211 14.70 19.14 20.16
N LEU A 212 13.46 19.03 19.66
CA LEU A 212 12.58 17.91 19.99
C LEU A 212 13.12 16.56 19.50
N GLU A 213 13.69 16.51 18.31
CA GLU A 213 14.29 15.26 17.80
C GLU A 213 15.52 14.85 18.63
N GLN A 214 16.35 15.81 19.05
CA GLN A 214 17.46 15.56 19.97
C GLN A 214 16.96 15.03 21.32
N GLN A 215 15.92 15.64 21.88
CA GLN A 215 15.29 15.17 23.13
C GLN A 215 14.69 13.76 22.98
N HIS A 216 14.03 13.47 21.86
CA HIS A 216 13.52 12.13 21.55
C HIS A 216 14.65 11.09 21.45
N HIS A 217 15.75 11.45 20.79
CA HIS A 217 16.93 10.59 20.71
C HIS A 217 17.55 10.31 22.10
N GLU A 218 17.62 11.32 22.96
CA GLU A 218 18.13 11.18 24.32
C GLU A 218 17.20 10.34 25.20
N ALA A 219 15.90 10.58 25.16
CA ALA A 219 14.90 9.81 25.90
C ALA A 219 14.91 8.33 25.49
N ARG A 220 15.06 8.04 24.19
CA ARG A 220 15.13 6.66 23.68
C ARG A 220 16.46 5.97 24.02
N ARG A 221 17.60 6.67 24.02
CA ARG A 221 18.87 6.11 24.52
C ARG A 221 18.77 5.74 26.00
N LYS A 222 18.08 6.54 26.80
CA LYS A 222 17.82 6.22 28.21
C LYS A 222 16.95 4.96 28.34
N ASN A 223 15.81 4.87 27.62
CA ASN A 223 14.95 3.69 27.64
C ASN A 223 15.64 2.40 27.15
N GLN A 224 16.51 2.50 26.15
CA GLN A 224 17.25 1.33 25.65
C GLN A 224 18.32 0.85 26.64
N LYS A 225 18.96 1.78 27.38
CA LYS A 225 19.81 1.42 28.52
C LYS A 225 19.01 0.68 29.60
N TYR A 226 17.85 1.21 30.01
CA TYR A 226 17.03 0.56 31.05
C TYR A 226 16.61 -0.87 30.66
N LYS A 227 16.12 -1.08 29.43
CA LYS A 227 15.81 -2.44 28.93
C LYS A 227 17.03 -3.37 28.93
N PHE A 228 18.22 -2.87 28.61
CA PHE A 228 19.44 -3.68 28.62
C PHE A 228 19.82 -4.10 30.05
N TRP A 229 19.70 -3.20 31.02
CA TRP A 229 19.95 -3.49 32.43
C TRP A 229 18.93 -4.47 33.02
N ASP A 230 17.65 -4.35 32.66
CA ASP A 230 16.60 -5.27 33.11
C ASP A 230 16.83 -6.70 32.60
N ILE A 231 17.30 -6.85 31.35
CA ILE A 231 17.66 -8.17 30.78
C ILE A 231 18.89 -8.75 31.47
N LEU A 232 19.88 -7.92 31.80
CA LEU A 232 21.10 -8.35 32.50
C LEU A 232 20.82 -8.77 33.95
N LEU A 233 19.92 -8.08 34.63
CA LEU A 233 19.47 -8.42 35.99
C LEU A 233 18.67 -9.72 36.01
N LEU A 234 17.87 -9.98 34.97
CA LEU A 234 17.13 -11.25 34.81
C LEU A 234 18.04 -12.45 34.49
N GLN A 235 19.27 -12.24 34.02
CA GLN A 235 20.24 -13.30 33.75
C GLN A 235 21.10 -13.68 34.97
N GLN A 236 21.05 -12.89 36.05
CA GLN A 236 21.78 -13.14 37.30
C GLN A 236 20.92 -13.75 38.42
N MET A 237 19.62 -13.97 38.18
CA MET A 237 18.72 -14.76 39.03
C MET A 237 18.49 -16.15 38.42
#